data_AF-A0A0S7XVZ4-F1
#
_entry.id   AF-A0A0S7XVZ4-F1
#
_cell.length_a   1.000
_cell.length_b   1.000
_cell.length_c   1.000
_cell.angle_alpha   90.00
_cell.angle_beta   90.00
_cell.angle_gamma   90.00
#
_symmetry.space_group_name_H-M   'P 1'
#
loop_
_entity.id
_entity.type
_entity.pdbx_description
1 polymer ?
#
loop_
_entity_poly.entity_id
_entity_poly.type
_entity_poly.pdbx_seq_one_letter_code
_entity_poly.pdbx_strand_id
1 'polypeptide(L)' 'MDQTFNAKEINVGFHTDGYRIDKTASPMNRYTKWDILPGNQWRNPKPVCFDTLPQRGWFAKDRFDWDRVNTVEQV' A
#
# COMPACT_ATOMS: atom_id res chain seq x y z
N MET A 1 0.62 -5.18 -20.71
CA MET A 1 -0.59 -4.71 -20.02
C MET A 1 -0.45 -5.13 -18.59
N ASP A 2 -0.18 -4.22 -17.67
CA ASP A 2 -0.16 -4.58 -16.25
C ASP A 2 -1.56 -5.02 -15.83
N GLN A 3 -1.65 -6.24 -15.29
CA GLN A 3 -2.90 -6.79 -14.84
C GLN A 3 -3.31 -6.13 -13.53
N THR A 4 -4.40 -5.38 -13.56
CA THR A 4 -4.99 -4.75 -12.36
C THR A 4 -6.15 -5.56 -11.82
N PHE A 5 -6.30 -5.59 -10.49
CA PHE A 5 -7.32 -6.37 -9.79
C PHE A 5 -8.34 -5.48 -9.05
N ASN A 6 -9.42 -6.08 -8.54
CA ASN A 6 -10.32 -5.40 -7.60
C ASN A 6 -9.77 -5.43 -6.17
N ALA A 7 -10.12 -4.43 -5.36
CA ALA A 7 -9.71 -4.34 -3.95
C ALA A 7 -10.05 -5.60 -3.13
N LYS A 8 -11.19 -6.24 -3.45
CA LYS A 8 -11.65 -7.45 -2.74
C LYS A 8 -10.73 -8.65 -2.99
N GLU A 9 -10.15 -8.74 -4.18
CA GLU A 9 -9.28 -9.83 -4.63
C GLU A 9 -7.85 -9.67 -4.09
N ILE A 10 -7.47 -8.47 -3.67
CA ILE A 10 -6.15 -8.17 -3.12
C ILE A 10 -6.04 -8.65 -1.67
N ASN A 11 -5.02 -9.45 -1.39
CA ASN A 11 -4.56 -9.70 -0.02
C ASN A 11 -3.46 -8.74 0.38
N VAL A 12 -2.46 -8.54 -0.48
CA VAL A 12 -1.43 -7.52 -0.32
C VAL A 12 -1.23 -6.81 -1.66
N GLY A 13 -1.20 -5.47 -1.66
CA GLY A 13 -1.10 -4.70 -2.90
C GLY A 13 -1.24 -3.20 -2.70
N PHE A 14 -1.04 -2.45 -3.79
CA PHE A 14 -1.13 -0.98 -3.78
C PHE A 14 -1.93 -0.45 -4.98
N HIS A 15 -2.45 0.76 -4.82
CA HIS A 15 -3.11 1.55 -5.85
C HIS A 15 -2.31 2.82 -6.10
N THR A 16 -2.18 3.26 -7.36
CA THR A 16 -1.38 4.45 -7.72
C THR A 16 -1.86 5.76 -7.10
N ASP A 17 -3.10 5.79 -6.60
CA ASP A 17 -3.67 6.94 -5.87
C ASP A 17 -3.22 7.02 -4.41
N GLY A 18 -2.24 6.23 -4.00
CA GLY A 18 -1.66 6.27 -2.66
C GLY A 18 -2.32 5.32 -1.66
N TYR A 19 -3.03 4.30 -2.12
CA TYR A 19 -3.65 3.32 -1.22
C TYR A 19 -2.84 2.03 -1.14
N ARG A 20 -2.84 1.41 0.04
CA ARG A 20 -2.30 0.07 0.27
C ARG A 20 -3.34 -0.82 0.96
N ILE A 21 -3.36 -2.07 0.53
CA ILE A 21 -4.05 -3.17 1.21
C ILE A 21 -2.98 -4.13 1.68
N ASP A 22 -3.02 -4.48 2.96
CA ASP A 22 -2.22 -5.55 3.54
C ASP A 22 -3.04 -6.30 4.58
N LYS A 23 -3.76 -7.33 4.15
CA LYS A 23 -4.59 -8.16 5.04
C LYS A 23 -3.76 -9.01 6.00
N THR A 24 -2.46 -9.14 5.78
CA THR A 24 -1.53 -9.87 6.66
C THR A 24 -0.98 -8.99 7.79
N ALA A 25 -1.01 -7.67 7.61
CA ALA A 25 -0.64 -6.71 8.64
C ALA A 25 -1.68 -6.60 9.77
N SER A 26 -1.28 -5.93 10.86
CA SER A 26 -2.16 -5.61 11.98
C SER A 26 -3.40 -4.84 11.50
N PRO A 27 -4.56 -4.93 12.18
CA PRO A 27 -5.81 -4.29 11.74
C PRO A 27 -5.69 -2.81 11.40
N MET A 28 -4.85 -2.06 12.12
CA MET A 28 -4.61 -0.62 11.87
C MET A 28 -3.83 -0.34 10.57
N ASN A 29 -3.06 -1.30 10.07
CA ASN A 29 -2.24 -1.16 8.86
C ASN A 29 -2.87 -1.86 7.65
N ARG A 30 -4.04 -2.48 7.83
CA ARG A 30 -4.68 -3.29 6.79
C ARG A 30 -5.09 -2.49 5.57
N TYR A 31 -5.65 -1.32 5.79
CA TYR A 31 -6.07 -0.41 4.73
C TYR A 31 -5.53 0.97 5.06
N THR A 32 -4.58 1.43 4.27
CA THR A 32 -3.89 2.69 4.53
C THR A 32 -3.84 3.57 3.29
N LYS A 33 -3.99 4.87 3.51
CA LYS A 33 -3.68 5.90 2.53
C LYS A 33 -2.35 6.56 2.88
N TRP A 34 -1.56 6.84 1.88
CA TRP A 34 -0.22 7.38 1.99
C TRP A 34 -0.09 8.60 1.08
N ASP A 35 0.77 9.52 1.49
CA ASP A 35 1.20 10.61 0.64
C ASP A 35 2.31 10.09 -0.28
N ILE A 36 2.10 10.17 -1.60
CA ILE A 36 3.11 9.82 -2.61
C ILE A 36 3.92 11.07 -2.92
N LEU A 37 5.17 11.08 -2.46
CA LEU A 37 6.14 12.13 -2.77
C LEU A 37 6.89 11.81 -4.08
N PRO A 38 7.49 12.82 -4.73
CA PRO A 38 8.36 12.61 -5.89
C PRO A 38 9.44 11.55 -5.63
N GLY A 39 9.73 10.73 -6.64
CA GLY A 39 10.65 9.60 -6.50
C GLY A 39 10.03 8.36 -5.86
N ASN A 40 8.70 8.19 -5.96
CA ASN A 40 7.96 7.02 -5.47
C ASN A 40 8.14 6.76 -3.97
N GLN A 41 8.32 7.82 -3.18
CA GLN A 41 8.40 7.69 -1.72
C GLN A 41 7.01 7.80 -1.11
N TRP A 42 6.64 6.80 -0.29
CA TRP A 42 5.35 6.76 0.39
C TRP A 42 5.55 7.14 1.85
N ARG A 43 4.83 8.15 2.36
CA ARG A 43 4.90 8.57 3.77
C ARG A 43 3.52 8.76 4.41
N ASN A 44 3.51 8.93 5.73
CA ASN A 44 2.34 9.24 6.55
C ASN A 44 1.17 8.25 6.36
N PRO A 45 1.34 6.95 6.69
CA PRO A 45 0.24 6.00 6.62
C PRO A 45 -0.93 6.45 7.49
N LYS A 46 -2.10 6.62 6.89
CA LYS A 46 -3.36 6.90 7.59
C LYS A 46 -4.30 5.73 7.41
N PRO A 47 -4.84 5.15 8.49
CA PRO A 47 -5.84 4.10 8.37
C PRO A 47 -7.10 4.64 7.67
N VAL A 48 -7.67 3.84 6.77
CA VAL A 48 -8.90 4.18 6.04
C VAL A 48 -9.88 3.02 6.06
N CYS A 49 -11.17 3.30 5.84
CA CYS A 49 -12.18 2.26 5.70
C CYS A 49 -12.09 1.61 4.32
N PHE A 50 -12.37 0.32 4.23
CA PHE A 50 -12.38 -0.43 2.97
C PHE A 50 -13.30 0.22 1.91
N ASP A 51 -14.43 0.79 2.33
CA ASP A 51 -15.40 1.42 1.43
C ASP A 51 -14.88 2.71 0.77
N THR A 52 -13.81 3.31 1.31
CA THR A 52 -13.18 4.49 0.72
C THR A 52 -12.09 4.14 -0.30
N LEU A 53 -11.79 2.85 -0.46
CA LEU A 53 -10.77 2.37 -1.38
C LEU A 53 -11.29 2.38 -2.83
N PRO A 54 -10.43 2.68 -3.81
CA PRO A 54 -10.72 2.41 -5.21
C PRO A 54 -11.15 0.94 -5.39
N GLN A 55 -12.22 0.67 -6.12
CA GLN A 55 -12.69 -0.71 -6.28
C GLN A 55 -11.83 -1.53 -7.24
N ARG A 56 -11.15 -0.87 -8.20
CA ARG A 56 -10.33 -1.44 -9.29
C ARG A 56 -8.99 -0.73 -9.38
N GLY A 57 -8.09 -1.19 -10.26
CA GLY A 57 -6.80 -0.53 -10.52
C GLY A 57 -5.68 -0.98 -9.57
N TRP A 58 -5.86 -2.10 -8.86
CA TRP A 58 -4.89 -2.56 -7.87
C TRP A 58 -3.79 -3.41 -8.46
N PHE A 59 -2.59 -3.23 -7.93
CA PHE A 59 -1.43 -4.05 -8.23
C PHE A 59 -1.18 -5.00 -7.06
N ALA A 60 -1.34 -6.31 -7.32
CA ALA A 60 -1.07 -7.35 -6.34
C ALA A 60 0.44 -7.46 -6.06
N LYS A 61 0.78 -7.74 -4.80
CA LYS A 61 2.14 -8.02 -4.34
C LYS A 61 2.10 -9.19 -3.35
N ASP A 62 3.22 -9.88 -3.20
CA ASP A 62 3.32 -10.99 -2.25
C ASP A 62 3.44 -10.50 -0.80
N ARG A 63 4.18 -9.41 -0.57
CA ARG A 63 4.35 -8.76 0.74
C ARG A 63 4.88 -7.33 0.59
N PHE A 64 4.65 -6.51 1.61
CA PHE A 64 5.39 -5.26 1.80
C PHE A 64 6.47 -5.47 2.88
N ASP A 65 7.70 -5.08 2.58
CA ASP A 65 8.75 -4.99 3.60
C ASP A 65 8.48 -3.74 4.46
N TRP A 66 7.70 -3.91 5.52
CA TRP A 66 7.48 -2.87 6.53
C TRP A 66 8.74 -2.57 7.35
N ASP A 67 9.64 -3.56 7.47
CA ASP A 67 10.87 -3.50 8.28
C ASP A 67 12.03 -2.73 7.65
N ARG A 68 11.93 -2.30 6.38
CA ARG A 68 12.98 -1.47 5.75
C ARG A 68 12.90 0.01 6.13
N VAL A 69 12.46 0.32 7.35
CA VAL A 69 12.73 1.62 7.97
C VAL A 69 13.99 1.44 8.83
N ASN A 70 15.17 1.49 8.22
CA ASN A 70 16.49 1.81 8.83
C ASN A 70 17.63 1.19 8.01
N THR A 71 18.19 1.95 7.07
CA THR A 71 19.65 2.19 6.90
C THR A 71 19.85 3.00 5.62
N VAL A 72 19.85 4.32 5.75
CA VAL A 72 20.82 5.11 4.99
C VAL A 72 22.00 5.30 5.93
N GLU A 73 22.92 4.32 5.94
CA GLU A 73 24.31 4.64 6.27
C GLU A 73 24.78 5.62 5.21
N GLN A 74 24.97 6.88 5.60
CA GLN A 74 25.85 7.77 4.86
C GLN A 74 27.23 7.68 5.50
N VAL A 75 28.14 7.12 4.69
CA VAL A 75 29.61 7.21 4.65
C VAL A 75 30.23 8.39 5.40
#